data_AF-A0A182XJL4-F1
#
_entry.id   AF-A0A182XJL4-F1
#
_cell.length_a   1.000
_cell.length_b   1.000
_cell.length_c   1.000
_cell.angle_alpha   90.00
_cell.angle_beta   90.00
_cell.angle_gamma   90.00
#
_symmetry.space_group_name_H-M   'P 1'
#
loop_
_entity.id
_entity.type
_entity.pdbx_description
1 polymer ?
#
loop_
_entity_poly.entity_id
_entity_poly.type
_entity_poly.pdbx_seq_one_letter_code
_entity_poly.pdbx_strand_id
1 'polypeptide(L)'
;MATPKSFGGSCGVLNVGMIVIVFLYAGMGFLGYLKYGAESAGSITLNLPQEEIMSQSIRVLFAIAIFISYGLQCYVPVDIIWNVYLVEKYRDSNNKLVYEMLVRIVVVITTFLLAVAIPRLGLFISLFGAFCLSALGIAFPAIMEICVLWPDKLGPGKITLWKDIILIVFGIVGLVAGTYTSVRDIILSFM
;
A
#
# COMPACT_ATOMS: atom_id res chain seq x y z
N MET A 1 -6.80 22.38 5.33
CA MET A 1 -6.08 22.62 6.59
C MET A 1 -5.94 24.13 6.77
N ALA A 2 -6.36 24.68 7.92
CA ALA A 2 -6.34 26.12 8.15
C ALA A 2 -4.93 26.72 8.25
N THR A 3 -3.92 25.92 8.63
CA THR A 3 -2.52 26.37 8.81
C THR A 3 -1.51 25.36 8.22
N PRO A 4 -1.20 25.44 6.91
CA PRO A 4 -0.36 24.45 6.21
C PRO A 4 1.08 24.35 6.75
N LYS A 5 1.62 25.43 7.34
CA LYS A 5 2.96 25.45 7.96
C LYS A 5 3.08 24.54 9.20
N SER A 6 1.97 24.20 9.85
CA SER A 6 1.96 23.32 11.03
C SER A 6 2.03 21.82 10.67
N PHE A 7 1.90 21.47 9.39
CA PHE A 7 1.86 20.07 8.95
C PHE A 7 3.22 19.37 9.08
N GLY A 8 4.31 20.07 8.72
CA GLY A 8 5.67 19.52 8.66
C GLY A 8 6.60 19.88 9.82
N GLY A 9 6.11 20.49 10.90
CA GLY A 9 6.94 20.78 12.08
C GLY A 9 7.38 19.50 12.81
N SER A 10 8.36 19.60 13.73
CA SER A 10 8.85 18.44 14.52
C SER A 10 7.74 17.77 15.36
N CYS A 11 6.77 18.55 15.86
CA CYS A 11 5.51 18.05 16.42
C CYS A 11 4.31 18.39 15.51
N GLY A 12 4.52 18.37 14.20
CA GLY A 12 3.47 18.59 13.21
C GLY A 12 2.51 17.41 13.13
N VAL A 13 1.34 17.65 12.54
CA VAL A 13 0.26 16.66 12.43
C VAL A 13 0.76 15.35 11.80
N LEU A 14 1.65 15.44 10.81
CA LEU A 14 2.21 14.27 10.14
C LEU A 14 3.06 13.42 11.10
N ASN A 15 4.00 14.04 11.83
CA ASN A 15 4.90 13.30 12.70
C ASN A 15 4.16 12.68 13.89
N VAL A 16 3.25 13.44 14.51
CA VAL A 16 2.41 12.94 15.61
C VAL A 16 1.53 11.79 15.13
N GLY A 17 0.91 11.92 13.95
CA GLY A 17 0.11 10.86 13.35
C GLY A 17 0.92 9.59 13.09
N MET A 18 2.13 9.72 12.53
CA MET A 18 3.01 8.57 12.27
C MET A 18 3.46 7.88 13.56
N ILE A 19 3.79 8.62 14.62
CA ILE A 19 4.15 8.03 15.91
C ILE A 19 3.00 7.20 16.48
N VAL A 20 1.77 7.73 16.44
CA VAL A 20 0.58 7.00 16.92
C VAL A 20 0.34 5.73 16.11
N ILE A 21 0.42 5.80 14.78
CA ILE A 21 0.23 4.63 13.90
C ILE A 21 1.30 3.56 14.18
N VAL A 22 2.58 3.96 14.28
CA VAL A 22 3.68 3.04 14.57
C VAL A 22 3.47 2.35 15.91
N PHE A 23 3.08 3.10 16.95
CA PHE A 23 2.82 2.53 18.27
C PHE A 23 1.66 1.52 18.24
N LEU A 24 0.54 1.86 17.57
CA LEU A 24 -0.61 0.96 17.44
C LEU A 24 -0.26 -0.31 16.67
N TYR A 25 0.46 -0.20 15.54
CA TYR A 25 0.84 -1.35 14.73
C TYR A 25 1.88 -2.22 15.42
N ALA A 26 2.90 -1.63 16.05
CA ALA A 26 3.89 -2.36 16.82
C ALA A 26 3.25 -3.05 18.04
N GLY A 27 2.36 -2.37 18.76
CA GLY A 27 1.64 -2.93 19.89
C GLY A 27 0.75 -4.11 19.49
N MET A 28 -0.05 -3.95 18.42
CA MET A 28 -0.89 -5.02 17.86
C MET A 28 -0.06 -6.22 17.40
N GLY A 29 1.05 -5.99 16.70
CA GLY A 29 1.96 -7.05 16.24
C GLY A 29 2.63 -7.79 17.39
N PHE A 30 3.14 -7.05 18.38
CA PHE A 30 3.80 -7.61 19.55
C PHE A 30 2.86 -8.44 20.42
N LEU A 31 1.69 -7.90 20.78
CA LEU A 31 0.69 -8.62 21.58
C LEU A 31 0.11 -9.82 20.80
N GLY A 32 -0.08 -9.67 19.49
CA GLY A 32 -0.51 -10.78 18.62
C GLY A 32 0.49 -11.93 18.62
N TYR A 33 1.78 -11.62 18.48
CA TYR A 33 2.84 -12.65 18.51
C TYR A 33 2.98 -13.28 19.91
N LEU A 34 2.86 -12.51 20.99
CA LEU A 34 2.88 -13.09 22.35
C LEU A 34 1.74 -14.09 22.60
N LYS A 35 0.57 -13.88 21.99
CA LYS A 35 -0.59 -14.76 22.17
C LYS A 35 -0.52 -16.04 21.34
N TYR A 36 -0.12 -15.93 20.08
CA TYR A 36 -0.19 -17.03 19.10
C TYR A 36 1.18 -17.67 18.78
N GLY A 37 2.29 -17.02 19.16
CA GLY A 37 3.64 -17.50 18.93
C GLY A 37 3.91 -17.80 17.45
N ALA A 38 4.59 -18.93 17.22
CA ALA A 38 4.99 -19.39 15.89
C ALA A 38 3.81 -19.83 14.99
N GLU A 39 2.62 -20.06 15.55
CA GLU A 39 1.43 -20.45 14.79
C GLU A 39 0.63 -19.26 14.26
N SER A 40 1.15 -18.04 14.39
CA SER A 40 0.48 -16.84 13.90
C SER A 40 0.30 -16.85 12.37
N ALA A 41 -0.96 -16.88 11.92
CA ALA A 41 -1.31 -16.67 10.52
C ALA A 41 -0.97 -15.23 10.07
N GLY A 42 -0.87 -15.02 8.75
CA GLY A 42 -0.50 -13.73 8.14
C GLY A 42 -1.46 -12.55 8.38
N SER A 43 -2.57 -12.77 9.09
CA SER A 43 -3.41 -11.71 9.65
C SER A 43 -3.99 -12.15 10.99
N ILE A 44 -4.05 -11.23 11.95
CA ILE A 44 -4.50 -11.50 13.33
C ILE A 44 -5.96 -11.99 13.34
N THR A 45 -6.81 -11.46 12.45
CA THR A 45 -8.23 -11.83 12.38
C THR A 45 -8.43 -13.32 12.08
N LEU A 46 -7.50 -13.96 11.36
CA LEU A 46 -7.55 -15.40 11.07
C LEU A 46 -7.26 -16.25 12.31
N ASN A 47 -6.44 -15.75 13.25
CA ASN A 47 -6.05 -16.47 14.46
C ASN A 47 -7.12 -16.41 15.57
N LEU A 48 -8.13 -15.55 15.44
CA LEU A 48 -9.18 -15.40 16.45
C LEU A 48 -10.05 -16.68 16.52
N PRO A 49 -10.39 -17.18 17.73
CA PRO A 49 -11.19 -18.40 17.90
C PRO A 49 -12.60 -18.20 17.35
N GLN A 50 -13.16 -19.18 16.63
CA GLN A 50 -14.43 -19.00 15.93
C GLN A 50 -15.66 -19.14 16.84
N GLU A 51 -15.53 -19.85 17.96
CA GLU A 51 -16.67 -20.16 18.82
C GLU A 51 -17.02 -19.03 19.79
N GLU A 52 -16.09 -18.09 20.00
CA GLU A 52 -16.27 -16.98 20.93
C GLU A 52 -17.09 -15.84 20.31
N ILE A 53 -18.15 -15.41 20.99
CA ILE A 53 -19.06 -14.34 20.55
C ILE A 53 -18.29 -13.03 20.31
N MET A 54 -17.28 -12.75 21.14
CA MET A 54 -16.45 -11.54 21.01
C MET A 54 -15.61 -11.55 19.73
N SER A 55 -15.06 -12.71 19.36
CA SER A 55 -14.29 -12.88 18.12
C SER A 55 -15.18 -12.74 16.88
N GLN A 56 -16.38 -13.33 16.90
CA GLN A 56 -17.36 -13.19 15.84
C GLN A 56 -17.74 -11.72 15.63
N SER A 57 -17.96 -10.99 16.73
CA SER A 57 -18.28 -9.55 16.68
C SER A 57 -17.17 -8.74 16.00
N ILE A 58 -15.90 -8.99 16.34
CA ILE A 58 -14.74 -8.33 15.70
C ILE A 58 -14.67 -8.65 14.21
N ARG A 59 -14.88 -9.92 13.81
CA ARG A 59 -14.87 -10.34 12.41
C ARG A 59 -15.96 -9.65 11.59
N VAL A 60 -17.18 -9.55 12.14
CA VAL A 60 -18.29 -8.84 11.48
C VAL A 60 -17.97 -7.35 11.32
N LEU A 61 -17.49 -6.69 12.38
CA LEU A 61 -17.09 -5.28 12.30
C LEU A 61 -15.97 -5.06 11.27
N PHE A 62 -14.98 -5.95 11.24
CA PHE A 62 -13.88 -5.90 10.28
C PHE A 62 -14.36 -6.12 8.83
N ALA A 63 -15.29 -7.04 8.61
CA ALA A 63 -15.90 -7.27 7.29
C ALA A 63 -16.68 -6.04 6.80
N ILE A 64 -17.47 -5.41 7.67
CA ILE A 64 -18.18 -4.16 7.35
C ILE A 64 -17.18 -3.05 7.01
N ALA A 65 -16.10 -2.91 7.80
CA ALA A 65 -15.07 -1.90 7.57
C ALA A 65 -14.36 -2.11 6.22
N ILE A 66 -14.01 -3.34 5.86
CA ILE A 66 -13.41 -3.67 4.56
C ILE A 66 -14.38 -3.40 3.42
N PHE A 67 -15.66 -3.78 3.55
CA PHE A 67 -16.66 -3.56 2.53
C PHE A 67 -16.80 -2.07 2.17
N ILE A 68 -16.88 -1.21 3.19
CA ILE A 68 -16.95 0.25 2.99
C ILE A 68 -15.64 0.78 2.41
N SER A 69 -14.49 0.34 2.93
CA SER A 69 -13.17 0.82 2.51
C SER A 69 -12.83 0.43 1.07
N TYR A 70 -13.27 -0.75 0.62
CA TYR A 70 -13.03 -1.24 -0.74
C TYR A 70 -13.64 -0.30 -1.79
N GLY A 71 -14.88 0.16 -1.55
CA GLY A 71 -15.53 1.12 -2.45
C GLY A 71 -14.74 2.42 -2.61
N LEU A 72 -14.21 2.94 -1.50
CA LEU A 72 -13.38 4.16 -1.51
C LEU A 72 -12.01 3.92 -2.19
N GLN A 73 -11.37 2.78 -1.92
CA GLN A 73 -10.06 2.46 -2.49
C GLN A 73 -10.13 2.22 -4.01
N CYS A 74 -11.21 1.62 -4.52
CA CYS A 74 -11.42 1.42 -5.96
C CYS A 74 -11.71 2.71 -6.73
N TYR A 75 -12.09 3.80 -6.06
CA TYR A 75 -12.35 5.08 -6.72
C TYR A 75 -11.09 5.62 -7.40
N VAL A 76 -9.96 5.67 -6.68
CA VAL A 76 -8.70 6.24 -7.18
C VAL A 76 -8.19 5.58 -8.48
N PRO A 77 -8.04 4.24 -8.59
CA PRO A 77 -7.57 3.63 -9.82
C PRO A 77 -8.56 3.78 -10.98
N VAL A 78 -9.87 3.70 -10.72
CA VAL A 78 -10.90 3.91 -11.76
C VAL A 78 -10.85 5.35 -12.27
N ASP A 79 -10.72 6.32 -11.37
CA ASP A 79 -10.61 7.74 -11.71
C ASP A 79 -9.37 8.02 -12.54
N ILE A 80 -8.20 7.47 -12.16
CA ILE A 80 -6.96 7.61 -12.93
C ILE A 80 -7.12 6.99 -14.33
N ILE A 81 -7.58 5.74 -14.43
CA ILE A 81 -7.73 5.06 -15.72
C ILE A 81 -8.70 5.83 -16.62
N TRP A 82 -9.82 6.27 -16.08
CA TRP A 82 -10.86 6.97 -16.83
C TRP A 82 -10.45 8.39 -17.19
N ASN A 83 -10.22 9.24 -16.20
CA ASN A 83 -10.05 10.69 -16.39
C ASN A 83 -8.67 11.07 -16.93
N VAL A 84 -7.62 10.28 -16.67
CA VAL A 84 -6.26 10.59 -17.17
C VAL A 84 -6.02 9.96 -18.54
N TYR A 85 -6.43 8.70 -18.74
CA TYR A 85 -6.02 7.94 -19.93
C TYR A 85 -7.11 7.74 -20.99
N LEU A 86 -8.38 7.66 -20.60
CA LEU A 86 -9.46 7.23 -21.52
C LEU A 86 -10.43 8.35 -21.90
N VAL A 87 -10.57 9.40 -21.08
CA VAL A 87 -11.60 10.43 -21.27
C VAL A 87 -11.40 11.21 -22.57
N GLU A 88 -10.16 11.48 -22.97
CA GLU A 88 -9.87 12.19 -24.22
C GLU A 88 -10.21 11.35 -25.46
N LYS A 89 -10.06 10.02 -25.36
CA LYS A 89 -10.32 9.09 -26.47
C LYS A 89 -11.80 8.78 -26.67
N TYR A 90 -12.60 8.86 -25.62
CA TYR A 90 -14.02 8.49 -25.63
C TYR A 90 -14.96 9.67 -25.32
N ARG A 91 -14.46 10.91 -25.39
CA ARG A 91 -15.18 12.14 -25.02
C ARG A 91 -16.48 12.35 -25.80
N ASP A 92 -16.46 12.09 -27.10
CA ASP A 92 -17.58 12.32 -28.04
C ASP A 92 -18.45 11.07 -28.30
N SER A 93 -18.22 9.97 -27.56
CA SER A 93 -19.03 8.77 -27.72
C SER A 93 -20.34 8.88 -26.93
N ASN A 94 -21.47 8.64 -27.60
CA ASN A 94 -22.79 8.55 -26.97
C ASN A 94 -22.89 7.45 -25.89
N ASN A 95 -21.90 6.54 -25.83
CA ASN A 95 -21.83 5.41 -24.91
C ASN A 95 -20.83 5.63 -23.76
N LYS A 96 -20.47 6.88 -23.44
CA LYS A 96 -19.51 7.22 -22.38
C LYS A 96 -19.76 6.47 -21.06
N LEU A 97 -21.01 6.43 -20.60
CA LEU A 97 -21.40 5.72 -19.37
C LEU A 97 -21.13 4.21 -19.43
N VAL A 98 -21.29 3.60 -20.61
CA VAL A 98 -21.03 2.16 -20.80
C VAL A 98 -19.53 1.90 -20.67
N TYR A 99 -18.69 2.72 -21.29
CA TYR A 99 -17.23 2.56 -21.18
C TYR A 99 -16.72 2.80 -19.75
N GLU A 100 -17.26 3.78 -19.05
CA GLU A 100 -16.93 4.03 -17.64
C GLU A 100 -17.30 2.82 -16.75
N MET A 101 -18.49 2.25 -16.97
CA MET A 101 -18.93 1.05 -16.25
C MET A 101 -18.07 -0.16 -16.59
N LEU A 102 -17.67 -0.33 -17.86
CA LEU A 102 -16.76 -1.39 -18.28
C LEU A 102 -15.40 -1.29 -17.58
N VAL A 103 -14.82 -0.09 -17.47
CA VAL A 103 -13.55 0.12 -16.73
C VAL A 103 -13.71 -0.32 -15.28
N ARG A 104 -14.80 0.07 -14.61
CA ARG A 104 -15.06 -0.33 -13.23
C ARG A 104 -15.19 -1.85 -13.09
N ILE A 105 -15.92 -2.50 -14.00
CA ILE A 105 -16.07 -3.96 -14.01
C ILE A 105 -14.71 -4.65 -14.20
N VAL A 106 -13.89 -4.18 -15.14
CA VAL A 106 -12.55 -4.75 -15.40
C VAL A 106 -11.65 -4.64 -14.17
N VAL A 107 -11.64 -3.48 -13.49
CA VAL A 107 -10.86 -3.29 -12.25
C VAL A 107 -11.30 -4.27 -11.17
N VAL A 108 -12.61 -4.42 -10.94
CA VAL A 108 -13.16 -5.34 -9.92
C VAL A 108 -12.90 -6.81 -10.27
N ILE A 109 -13.03 -7.19 -11.55
CA ILE A 109 -12.71 -8.55 -12.00
C ILE A 109 -11.22 -8.83 -11.77
N THR A 110 -10.35 -7.87 -12.05
CA THR A 110 -8.90 -8.03 -11.86
C THR A 110 -8.55 -8.25 -10.39
N THR A 111 -9.12 -7.45 -9.47
CA THR A 111 -8.89 -7.65 -8.03
C THR A 111 -9.45 -8.98 -7.54
N PHE A 112 -10.60 -9.41 -8.05
CA PHE A 112 -11.18 -10.71 -7.75
C PHE A 112 -10.30 -11.87 -8.23
N LEU A 113 -9.81 -11.81 -9.47
CA LEU A 113 -8.89 -12.83 -10.01
C LEU A 113 -7.61 -12.92 -9.20
N LEU A 114 -7.03 -11.79 -8.78
CA LEU A 114 -5.85 -11.77 -7.90
C LEU A 114 -6.14 -12.40 -6.53
N ALA A 115 -7.32 -12.16 -5.96
CA ALA A 115 -7.74 -12.75 -4.70
C ALA A 115 -7.92 -14.27 -4.78
N VAL A 116 -8.44 -14.79 -5.90
CA VAL A 116 -8.54 -16.23 -6.16
C VAL A 116 -7.16 -16.83 -6.43
N ALA A 117 -6.29 -16.11 -7.12
CA ALA A 117 -4.99 -16.59 -7.51
C ALA A 117 -4.04 -16.79 -6.33
N ILE A 118 -4.14 -16.03 -5.23
CA ILE A 118 -3.14 -16.06 -4.14
C ILE A 118 -3.79 -16.43 -2.80
N PRO A 119 -3.69 -17.70 -2.33
CA PRO A 119 -4.38 -18.21 -1.14
C PRO A 119 -3.75 -17.75 0.18
N ARG A 120 -2.52 -17.20 0.13
CA ARG A 120 -1.77 -16.75 1.31
C ARG A 120 -1.68 -15.21 1.34
N LEU A 121 -2.60 -14.57 2.06
CA LEU A 121 -2.68 -13.11 2.22
C LEU A 121 -1.37 -12.48 2.71
N GLY A 122 -0.63 -13.13 3.62
CA GLY A 122 0.63 -12.60 4.13
C GLY A 122 1.71 -12.44 3.05
N LEU A 123 1.84 -13.43 2.16
CA LEU A 123 2.79 -13.37 1.04
C LEU A 123 2.38 -12.29 0.02
N PHE A 124 1.08 -12.15 -0.22
CA PHE A 124 0.54 -11.09 -1.07
C PHE A 124 0.85 -9.69 -0.54
N ILE A 125 0.58 -9.45 0.75
CA ILE A 125 0.88 -8.16 1.41
C ILE A 125 2.38 -7.88 1.36
N SER A 126 3.22 -8.89 1.61
CA SER A 126 4.68 -8.75 1.53
C SER A 126 5.15 -8.39 0.12
N LEU A 127 4.58 -9.01 -0.92
CA LEU A 127 4.91 -8.73 -2.31
C LEU A 127 4.58 -7.28 -2.68
N PHE A 128 3.34 -6.85 -2.42
CA PHE A 128 2.90 -5.48 -2.71
C PHE A 128 3.65 -4.45 -1.87
N GLY A 129 4.00 -4.77 -0.62
CA GLY A 129 4.86 -3.94 0.22
C GLY A 129 6.25 -3.78 -0.40
N ALA A 130 6.92 -4.90 -0.71
CA ALA A 130 8.25 -4.88 -1.29
C ALA A 130 8.30 -4.16 -2.65
N PHE A 131 7.28 -4.34 -3.49
CA PHE A 131 7.20 -3.71 -4.80
C PHE A 131 6.81 -2.22 -4.70
N CYS A 132 5.64 -1.92 -4.14
CA CYS A 132 5.07 -0.58 -4.14
C CYS A 132 5.78 0.37 -3.18
N LEU A 133 6.13 -0.05 -1.96
CA LEU A 133 6.78 0.84 -0.99
C LEU A 133 8.20 1.19 -1.43
N SER A 134 8.94 0.22 -1.96
CA SER A 134 10.30 0.45 -2.45
C SER A 134 10.31 1.39 -3.66
N ALA A 135 9.36 1.21 -4.60
CA ALA A 135 9.23 2.09 -5.76
C ALA A 135 8.65 3.47 -5.37
N LEU A 136 7.41 3.51 -4.90
CA LEU A 136 6.63 4.74 -4.64
C LEU A 136 7.00 5.44 -3.33
N GLY A 137 7.39 4.69 -2.31
CA GLY A 137 7.71 5.24 -0.99
C GLY A 137 9.16 5.70 -0.85
N ILE A 138 10.11 5.05 -1.53
CA ILE A 138 11.55 5.33 -1.38
C ILE A 138 12.13 5.91 -2.67
N ALA A 139 12.06 5.18 -3.79
CA ALA A 139 12.75 5.56 -5.01
C ALA A 139 12.17 6.84 -5.66
N PHE A 140 10.85 6.93 -5.83
CA PHE A 140 10.22 8.09 -6.47
C PHE A 140 10.44 9.42 -5.71
N PRO A 141 10.26 9.50 -4.37
CA PRO A 141 10.58 10.72 -3.62
C PRO A 141 12.04 11.15 -3.75
N ALA A 142 12.99 10.20 -3.70
CA ALA A 142 14.41 10.48 -3.88
C ALA A 142 14.72 10.99 -5.29
N ILE A 143 14.12 10.40 -6.33
CA ILE A 143 14.25 10.88 -7.71
C ILE A 143 13.66 12.30 -7.85
N MET A 144 12.48 12.54 -7.28
CA MET A 144 11.86 13.87 -7.32
C MET A 144 12.72 14.92 -6.59
N GLU A 145 13.29 14.59 -5.44
CA GLU A 145 14.19 15.49 -4.70
C GLU A 145 15.42 15.87 -5.53
N ILE A 146 16.05 14.90 -6.21
CA ILE A 146 17.15 15.15 -7.15
C ILE A 146 16.68 16.07 -8.29
N CYS A 147 15.56 15.75 -8.95
CA CYS A 147 15.06 16.52 -10.08
C CYS A 147 14.72 17.98 -9.72
N VAL A 148 14.21 18.22 -8.51
CA VAL A 148 13.80 19.56 -8.05
C VAL A 148 15.01 20.40 -7.59
N LEU A 149 16.05 19.78 -7.02
CA LEU A 149 17.19 20.50 -6.45
C LEU A 149 18.38 20.64 -7.41
N TRP A 150 18.38 19.91 -8.52
CA TRP A 150 19.42 19.98 -9.56
C TRP A 150 19.32 21.27 -10.40
N PRO A 151 20.43 21.97 -10.75
CA PRO A 151 21.83 21.77 -10.37
C PRO A 151 22.31 22.67 -9.22
N ASP A 152 21.51 23.63 -8.77
CA ASP A 152 21.99 24.77 -7.98
C ASP A 152 21.76 24.63 -6.46
N LYS A 153 20.92 23.68 -6.01
CA LYS A 153 20.47 23.56 -4.60
C LYS A 153 20.80 22.21 -3.95
N LEU A 154 21.88 21.56 -4.36
CA LEU A 154 22.31 20.25 -3.81
C LEU A 154 23.06 20.31 -2.46
N GLY A 155 23.19 21.50 -1.87
CA GLY A 155 23.89 21.72 -0.60
C GLY A 155 25.43 21.67 -0.71
N PRO A 156 26.15 22.04 0.35
CA PRO A 156 27.61 21.97 0.37
C PRO A 156 28.05 20.50 0.22
N GLY A 157 28.89 20.22 -0.78
CA GLY A 157 29.42 18.86 -1.02
C GLY A 157 28.47 17.86 -1.69
N LYS A 158 27.34 18.29 -2.26
CA LYS A 158 26.34 17.41 -2.91
C LYS A 158 25.82 16.31 -1.96
N ILE A 159 25.72 16.59 -0.65
CA ILE A 159 25.26 15.62 0.36
C ILE A 159 23.87 15.08 0.03
N THR A 160 22.97 15.95 -0.43
CA THR A 160 21.60 15.57 -0.82
C THR A 160 21.60 14.53 -1.93
N LEU A 161 22.48 14.70 -2.94
CA LEU A 161 22.62 13.75 -4.05
C LEU A 161 23.10 12.38 -3.58
N TRP A 162 24.10 12.33 -2.70
CA TRP A 162 24.59 11.06 -2.16
C TRP A 162 23.53 10.35 -1.32
N LYS A 163 22.80 11.10 -0.47
CA LYS A 163 21.68 10.58 0.32
C LYS A 163 20.61 9.96 -0.60
N ASP A 164 20.21 10.67 -1.64
CA ASP A 164 19.15 10.23 -2.55
C ASP A 164 19.58 9.02 -3.40
N ILE A 165 20.84 8.99 -3.86
CA ILE A 165 21.40 7.81 -4.53
C ILE A 165 21.38 6.59 -3.62
N ILE A 166 21.79 6.75 -2.35
CA ILE A 166 21.76 5.64 -1.37
C ILE A 166 20.32 5.14 -1.17
N LEU A 167 19.34 6.05 -1.06
CA LEU A 167 17.93 5.69 -0.92
C LEU A 167 17.40 4.95 -2.15
N ILE A 168 17.77 5.38 -3.37
CA ILE A 168 17.38 4.71 -4.62
C ILE A 168 17.99 3.31 -4.68
N VAL A 169 19.27 3.16 -4.37
CA VAL A 169 19.94 1.85 -4.35
C VAL A 169 19.28 0.93 -3.32
N PHE A 170 19.00 1.44 -2.11
CA PHE A 170 18.29 0.70 -1.09
C PHE A 170 16.90 0.26 -1.55
N GLY A 171 16.15 1.14 -2.21
CA GLY A 171 14.85 0.84 -2.79
C GLY A 171 14.94 -0.26 -3.87
N ILE A 172 15.93 -0.20 -4.77
CA ILE A 172 16.12 -1.23 -5.80
C ILE A 172 16.47 -2.57 -5.17
N VAL A 173 17.37 -2.60 -4.18
CA VAL A 173 17.74 -3.83 -3.48
C VAL A 173 16.52 -4.42 -2.75
N GLY A 174 15.76 -3.59 -2.04
CA GLY A 174 14.53 -4.00 -1.35
C GLY A 174 13.46 -4.54 -2.31
N LEU A 175 13.30 -3.89 -3.47
CA LEU A 175 12.38 -4.33 -4.52
C LEU A 175 12.80 -5.70 -5.08
N VAL A 176 14.06 -5.86 -5.48
CA VAL A 176 14.54 -7.12 -6.10
C VAL A 176 14.51 -8.25 -5.09
N ALA A 177 15.10 -8.05 -3.91
CA ALA A 177 15.17 -9.08 -2.88
C ALA A 177 13.77 -9.46 -2.39
N GLY A 178 12.94 -8.47 -2.03
CA GLY A 178 11.61 -8.71 -1.49
C GLY A 178 10.65 -9.32 -2.52
N THR A 179 10.65 -8.84 -3.77
CA THR A 179 9.83 -9.43 -4.83
C THR A 179 10.26 -10.86 -5.12
N TYR A 180 11.58 -11.12 -5.20
CA TYR A 180 12.08 -12.47 -5.44
C TYR A 180 11.68 -13.45 -4.33
N THR A 181 11.85 -13.07 -3.06
CA THR A 181 11.47 -13.93 -1.93
C THR A 181 9.96 -14.18 -1.91
N SER A 182 9.15 -13.13 -2.06
CA SER A 182 7.69 -13.28 -2.01
C SER A 182 7.17 -14.11 -3.19
N VAL A 183 7.67 -13.90 -4.41
CA VAL A 183 7.25 -14.69 -5.58
C VAL A 183 7.67 -16.16 -5.44
N ARG A 184 8.90 -16.42 -4.97
CA ARG A 184 9.38 -17.78 -4.72
C ARG A 184 8.50 -18.50 -3.70
N ASP A 185 8.17 -17.85 -2.59
CA ASP A 185 7.36 -18.45 -1.53
C ASP A 185 5.90 -18.65 -1.97
N ILE A 186 5.37 -17.75 -2.81
CA ILE A 186 4.05 -17.91 -3.44
C ILE A 186 4.05 -19.16 -4.32
N ILE A 187 5.04 -19.34 -5.20
CA ILE A 187 5.14 -20.51 -6.09
C ILE A 187 5.27 -21.80 -5.27
N LEU A 188 6.13 -21.81 -4.25
CA LEU A 188 6.29 -22.96 -3.36
C LEU A 188 5.01 -23.28 -2.59
N SER A 189 4.18 -22.29 -2.26
CA SER A 189 2.90 -22.53 -1.59
C SER A 189 1.84 -23.21 -2.47
N PHE A 190 2.04 -23.29 -3.80
CA PHE A 190 1.14 -24.01 -4.71
C PHE A 190 1.60 -25.43 -5.06
N MET A 191 2.85 -25.78 -4.73
CA MET A 191 3.43 -27.09 -5.00
C MET A 191 3.28 -27.99 -3.78
#